data_AF-A0A7C5LEB5-F1
#
_entry.id   AF-A0A7C5LEB5-F1
#
_cell.length_a   1.000
_cell.length_b   1.000
_cell.length_c   1.000
_cell.angle_alpha   90.00
_cell.angle_beta   90.00
_cell.angle_gamma   90.00
#
_symmetry.space_group_name_H-M   'P 1'
#
loop_
_entity.id
_entity.type
_entity.pdbx_description
1 polymer ?
#
loop_
_entity_poly.entity_id
_entity_poly.type
_entity_poly.pdbx_seq_one_letter_code
_entity_poly.pdbx_strand_id
1 'polypeptide(L)'
;MEEIEIYSWATLDALKRAADLVETVGDLNESRQMSVFCVIEDDYLELCYSDTSSNYLRRFEDEEEFEEAIEERKEQLEAGVFDEDYEEEEESEEELDFEDESDEY
;
A
#
# COMPACT_ATOMS: atom_id res chain seq x y z
N MET A 1 5.19 14.90 2.35
CA MET A 1 5.27 14.02 1.17
C MET A 1 6.14 14.56 0.01
N GLU A 2 7.13 13.78 -0.44
CA GLU A 2 7.98 14.04 -1.63
C GLU A 2 7.71 12.98 -2.72
N GLU A 3 7.65 13.39 -3.99
CA GLU A 3 7.43 12.52 -5.14
C GLU A 3 8.56 12.67 -6.18
N ILE A 4 9.05 11.54 -6.67
CA ILE A 4 10.11 11.45 -7.67
C ILE A 4 9.61 10.63 -8.86
N GLU A 5 9.55 11.25 -10.04
CA GLU A 5 9.26 10.52 -11.29
C GLU A 5 10.42 9.59 -11.67
N ILE A 6 10.09 8.32 -11.93
CA ILE A 6 11.03 7.27 -12.32
C ILE A 6 10.68 6.76 -13.71
N TYR A 7 11.52 7.07 -14.69
CA TYR A 7 11.33 6.61 -16.08
C TYR A 7 11.79 5.16 -16.33
N SER A 8 12.32 4.47 -15.32
CA SER A 8 12.96 3.15 -15.47
C SER A 8 12.42 2.14 -14.47
N TRP A 9 11.74 1.10 -14.95
CA TRP A 9 11.31 -0.04 -14.13
C TRP A 9 12.47 -0.74 -13.45
N ALA A 10 13.65 -0.78 -14.07
CA ALA A 10 14.84 -1.38 -13.45
C ALA A 10 15.27 -0.63 -12.18
N THR A 11 15.01 0.67 -12.10
CA THR A 11 15.31 1.48 -10.90
C THR A 11 14.35 1.14 -9.77
N LEU A 12 13.06 1.04 -10.07
CA LEU A 12 12.06 0.62 -9.07
C LEU A 12 12.29 -0.82 -8.61
N ASP A 13 12.64 -1.74 -9.52
CA ASP A 13 12.94 -3.13 -9.17
C ASP A 13 14.18 -3.23 -8.28
N ALA A 14 15.20 -2.39 -8.51
CA ALA A 14 16.38 -2.33 -7.65
C ALA A 14 16.01 -1.83 -6.23
N LEU A 15 15.13 -0.84 -6.12
CA LEU A 15 14.64 -0.33 -4.83
C LEU A 15 13.78 -1.38 -4.13
N LYS A 16 12.83 -2.00 -4.84
CA LYS A 16 12.01 -3.10 -4.35
C LYS A 16 12.84 -4.27 -3.81
N ARG A 17 13.99 -4.57 -4.42
CA ARG A 17 14.90 -5.62 -3.94
C ARG A 17 15.72 -5.22 -2.72
N ALA A 18 15.92 -3.92 -2.52
CA ALA A 18 16.65 -3.38 -1.38
C ALA A 18 15.73 -3.06 -0.20
N ALA A 19 14.43 -2.98 -0.43
CA ALA A 19 13.39 -2.67 0.54
C ALA A 19 12.70 -3.93 1.09
N ASP A 20 12.14 -3.78 2.28
CA ASP A 20 11.21 -4.74 2.86
C ASP A 20 9.81 -4.45 2.31
N LEU A 21 9.27 -5.40 1.56
CA LEU A 21 7.94 -5.27 0.95
C LEU A 21 6.86 -5.44 2.02
N VAL A 22 6.03 -4.43 2.19
CA VAL A 22 4.91 -4.44 3.15
C VAL A 22 3.64 -4.88 2.44
N GLU A 23 3.28 -4.19 1.36
CA GLU A 23 2.01 -4.40 0.70
C GLU A 23 2.13 -4.16 -0.81
N THR A 24 1.28 -4.78 -1.61
CA THR A 24 1.18 -4.49 -3.05
C THR A 24 -0.28 -4.32 -3.44
N VAL A 25 -0.60 -3.15 -4.00
CA VAL A 25 -1.95 -2.77 -4.39
C VAL A 25 -2.05 -2.59 -5.90
N GLY A 26 -2.97 -3.31 -6.53
CA GLY A 26 -3.19 -3.31 -7.98
C GLY A 26 -2.32 -4.29 -8.75
N ASP A 27 -2.62 -4.46 -10.04
CA ASP A 27 -1.90 -5.35 -10.95
C ASP A 27 -1.68 -4.71 -12.31
N LEU A 28 -0.48 -4.84 -12.86
CA LEU A 28 -0.15 -4.26 -14.16
C LEU A 28 -0.97 -4.85 -15.33
N ASN A 29 -1.55 -6.05 -15.18
CA ASN A 29 -2.39 -6.65 -16.22
C ASN A 29 -3.84 -6.15 -16.17
N GLU A 30 -4.41 -5.96 -14.97
CA GLU A 30 -5.82 -5.59 -14.80
C GLU A 30 -6.00 -4.07 -14.72
N SER A 31 -5.30 -3.40 -13.80
CA SER A 31 -5.41 -1.96 -13.57
C SER A 31 -4.39 -1.13 -14.37
N ARG A 32 -3.44 -1.77 -15.08
CA ARG A 32 -2.31 -1.11 -15.80
C ARG A 32 -1.43 -0.23 -14.90
N GLN A 33 -1.61 -0.36 -13.60
CA GLN A 33 -0.93 0.37 -12.54
C GLN A 33 -0.86 -0.54 -11.32
N MET A 34 0.31 -0.55 -10.67
CA MET A 34 0.60 -1.35 -9.49
C MET A 34 1.41 -0.48 -8.53
N SER A 35 0.90 -0.26 -7.32
CA SER A 35 1.60 0.44 -6.24
C SER A 35 2.19 -0.59 -5.29
N VAL A 36 3.51 -0.59 -5.11
CA VAL A 36 4.22 -1.45 -4.17
C VAL A 36 4.67 -0.61 -2.99
N PHE A 37 4.14 -0.91 -1.82
CA PHE A 37 4.47 -0.25 -0.58
C PHE A 37 5.58 -1.02 0.13
N CYS A 38 6.66 -0.33 0.47
CA CYS A 38 7.84 -0.93 1.05
C CYS A 38 8.57 0.02 1.99
N VAL A 39 9.34 -0.53 2.91
CA VAL A 39 10.16 0.21 3.87
C VAL A 39 11.63 -0.01 3.58
N ILE A 40 12.42 1.06 3.57
CA ILE A 40 13.89 1.00 3.48
C ILE A 40 14.44 1.64 4.74
N GLU A 41 15.05 0.83 5.61
CA GLU A 41 15.55 1.26 6.92
C GLU A 41 14.42 1.87 7.78
N ASP A 42 14.27 3.20 7.79
CA ASP A 42 13.21 3.93 8.50
C ASP A 42 12.35 4.79 7.54
N ASP A 43 12.59 4.71 6.22
CA ASP A 43 11.82 5.46 5.22
C ASP A 43 10.69 4.60 4.63
N TYR A 44 9.46 5.11 4.73
CA TYR A 44 8.26 4.52 4.15
C TYR A 44 8.07 4.99 2.70
N LEU A 45 7.96 4.05 1.76
CA LEU A 45 7.98 4.33 0.32
C LEU A 45 6.85 3.62 -0.44
N GLU A 46 6.22 4.34 -1.37
CA GLU A 46 5.36 3.78 -2.42
C GLU A 46 6.11 3.81 -3.75
N LEU A 47 6.27 2.64 -4.35
CA LEU A 47 6.80 2.44 -5.69
C LEU A 47 5.63 2.19 -6.64
N CYS A 48 5.18 3.23 -7.34
CA CYS A 48 4.11 3.10 -8.31
C CYS A 48 4.66 2.76 -9.70
N TYR A 49 4.33 1.56 -10.18
CA TYR A 49 4.59 1.07 -11.52
C TYR A 49 3.37 1.35 -12.40
N SER A 50 3.58 1.90 -13.58
CA SER A 50 2.54 2.02 -14.61
C SER A 50 3.06 1.58 -15.97
N ASP A 51 2.20 0.92 -16.73
CA ASP A 51 2.45 0.58 -18.14
C ASP A 51 2.10 1.76 -19.07
N THR A 52 1.19 2.64 -18.64
CA THR A 52 0.64 3.73 -19.47
C THR A 52 1.11 5.13 -19.08
N SER A 53 1.58 5.34 -17.85
CA SER A 53 2.08 6.63 -17.35
C SER A 53 3.52 6.54 -16.86
N SER A 54 4.10 7.68 -16.49
CA SER A 54 5.37 7.70 -15.74
C SER A 54 5.21 6.87 -14.46
N ASN A 55 6.25 6.11 -14.12
CA ASN A 55 6.35 5.53 -12.79
C ASN A 55 6.81 6.61 -11.82
N TYR A 56 6.55 6.44 -10.54
CA TYR A 56 7.03 7.35 -9.52
C TYR A 56 7.33 6.62 -8.22
N LEU A 57 8.18 7.26 -7.43
CA LEU A 57 8.46 6.89 -6.05
C LEU A 57 7.93 8.01 -5.18
N ARG A 58 7.14 7.64 -4.18
CA ARG A 58 6.60 8.57 -3.18
C ARG A 58 7.12 8.16 -1.82
N ARG A 59 7.51 9.15 -1.01
CA ARG A 59 7.96 8.95 0.37
C ARG A 59 6.97 9.58 1.35
N PHE A 60 6.65 8.81 2.38
CA PHE A 60 5.80 9.22 3.50
C PHE A 60 6.66 9.62 4.69
N GLU A 61 6.16 10.56 5.49
CA GLU A 61 6.92 11.11 6.62
C GLU A 61 6.79 10.24 7.87
N ASP A 62 5.64 9.58 8.04
CA ASP A 62 5.31 8.74 9.19
C ASP A 62 4.49 7.50 8.76
N GLU A 63 4.43 6.49 9.64
CA GLU A 63 3.71 5.22 9.42
C GLU A 63 2.20 5.43 9.20
N GLU A 64 1.57 6.33 9.96
CA GLU A 64 0.15 6.66 9.83
C GLU A 64 -0.20 7.16 8.41
N GLU A 65 0.65 8.01 7.82
CA GLU A 65 0.46 8.52 6.44
C GLU A 65 0.66 7.39 5.40
N PHE A 66 1.54 6.44 5.69
CA PHE A 66 1.82 5.29 4.82
C PHE A 66 0.66 4.29 4.83
N GLU A 67 0.10 3.98 6.00
CA GLU A 67 -1.07 3.11 6.15
C GLU A 67 -2.31 3.73 5.51
N GLU A 68 -2.58 5.02 5.75
CA GLU A 68 -3.68 5.76 5.11
C GLU A 68 -3.57 5.70 3.58
N ALA A 69 -2.35 5.82 3.03
CA ALA A 69 -2.14 5.75 1.59
C ALA A 69 -2.34 4.34 1.02
N ILE A 70 -2.01 3.28 1.77
CA ILE A 70 -2.31 1.90 1.38
C ILE A 70 -3.82 1.70 1.30
N GLU A 71 -4.53 2.13 2.34
CA GLU A 71 -5.99 2.03 2.42
C GLU A 71 -6.67 2.83 1.29
N GLU A 72 -6.26 4.09 1.08
CA GLU A 72 -6.79 4.93 -0.01
C GLU A 72 -6.55 4.29 -1.38
N ARG A 73 -5.40 3.62 -1.58
CA ARG A 73 -5.11 2.90 -2.82
C ARG A 73 -5.98 1.67 -2.99
N LYS A 74 -6.21 0.91 -1.91
CA LYS A 74 -7.10 -0.26 -1.93
C LYS A 74 -8.53 0.17 -2.22
N GLU A 75 -9.02 1.20 -1.53
CA GLU A 75 -10.35 1.77 -1.76
C GLU A 75 -10.48 2.33 -3.19
N GLN A 76 -9.47 3.01 -3.73
CA GLN A 76 -9.52 3.48 -5.13
C GLN A 76 -9.55 2.32 -6.14
N LEU A 77 -8.81 1.25 -5.88
CA LEU A 77 -8.82 0.05 -6.72
C LEU A 77 -10.18 -0.65 -6.63
N GLU A 78 -10.69 -0.83 -5.42
CA GLU A 78 -11.97 -1.46 -5.10
C GLU A 78 -13.17 -0.63 -5.59
N ALA A 79 -13.15 0.69 -5.44
CA ALA A 79 -14.11 1.62 -6.01
C ALA A 79 -14.10 1.62 -7.54
N GLY A 80 -12.97 1.30 -8.16
CA GLY A 80 -12.88 1.03 -9.59
C GLY A 80 -13.51 -0.31 -10.00
N VAL A 81 -13.61 -1.27 -9.06
CA VAL A 81 -14.28 -2.57 -9.21
C VAL A 81 -15.78 -2.47 -8.90
N PHE A 82 -16.20 -1.49 -8.08
CA PHE A 82 -17.60 -1.24 -7.69
C PHE A 82 -18.55 -0.74 -8.79
N ASP A 83 -18.24 -0.95 -10.07
CA ASP A 83 -19.27 -0.86 -11.13
C ASP A 83 -19.99 -2.21 -11.35
N GLU A 84 -19.44 -3.35 -10.92
CA GLU A 84 -20.12 -4.66 -11.00
C GLU A 84 -19.66 -5.60 -9.86
N ASP A 85 -20.58 -5.96 -8.95
CA ASP A 85 -20.47 -7.00 -7.89
C ASP A 85 -19.87 -6.60 -6.51
N TYR A 86 -20.66 -5.87 -5.70
CA TYR A 86 -20.57 -5.92 -4.23
C TYR A 86 -20.94 -7.33 -3.72
N GLU A 87 -19.95 -8.16 -3.37
CA GLU A 87 -20.06 -9.06 -2.21
C GLU A 87 -18.98 -8.67 -1.19
N GLU A 88 -19.46 -7.98 -0.17
CA GLU A 88 -18.81 -7.59 1.09
C GLU A 88 -18.17 -8.81 1.78
N GLU A 89 -16.84 -8.86 1.83
CA GLU A 89 -16.12 -9.66 2.84
C GLU A 89 -15.33 -8.71 3.75
N GLU A 90 -16.03 -8.29 4.80
CA GLU A 90 -15.50 -7.66 6.00
C GLU A 90 -14.57 -8.67 6.70
N GLU A 91 -13.26 -8.64 6.45
CA GLU A 91 -12.29 -9.37 7.29
C GLU A 91 -11.65 -8.38 8.28
N SER A 92 -12.26 -8.36 9.46
CA SER A 92 -11.85 -7.64 10.65
C SER A 92 -10.59 -8.27 11.23
N GLU A 93 -9.46 -7.57 11.16
CA GLU A 93 -8.25 -7.90 11.91
C GLU A 93 -7.94 -6.82 12.95
N GLU A 94 -8.63 -6.86 14.09
CA GLU A 94 -8.10 -6.30 15.35
C GLU A 94 -8.36 -7.28 16.50
N GLU A 95 -7.46 -8.25 16.64
CA GLU A 95 -7.22 -8.91 17.93
C GLU A 95 -6.59 -7.90 18.89
N LEU A 96 -7.41 -7.28 19.75
CA LEU A 96 -6.93 -6.56 20.94
C LEU A 96 -7.54 -7.22 22.19
N ASP A 97 -7.05 -8.42 22.51
CA ASP A 97 -7.22 -9.05 23.81
C ASP A 97 -6.32 -8.33 24.83
N PHE A 98 -6.83 -7.22 25.38
CA PHE A 98 -6.21 -6.58 26.53
C PHE A 98 -6.85 -7.13 27.80
N GLU A 99 -6.13 -8.06 28.44
CA GLU A 99 -6.41 -8.53 29.80
C GLU A 99 -6.58 -7.33 30.75
N ASP A 100 -7.77 -7.10 31.29
CA ASP A 100 -7.95 -6.24 32.47
C ASP A 100 -8.58 -7.05 33.62
N GLU A 101 -7.73 -7.22 34.61
CA GLU A 101 -7.86 -8.00 35.84
C GLU A 101 -8.89 -7.34 36.77
N SER A 102 -10.03 -7.98 37.05
CA SER A 102 -10.82 -7.62 38.22
C SER A 102 -11.46 -8.84 38.89
N ASP A 103 -10.61 -9.56 39.64
CA ASP A 103 -11.02 -10.31 40.82
C ASP A 103 -11.62 -9.33 41.84
N GLU A 104 -12.95 -9.26 42.02
CA GLU A 104 -13.55 -9.07 43.36
C GLU A 104 -15.09 -9.25 43.41
N TYR A 105 -15.49 -10.08 44.39
CA TYR A 105 -16.80 -10.28 45.07
C TYR A 105 -17.88 -11.21 44.51
#